data_AF-A0A847YV42-F1
#
_entry.id   AF-A0A847YV42-F1
#
_cell.length_a   1.000
_cell.length_b   1.000
_cell.length_c   1.000
_cell.angle_alpha   90.00
_cell.angle_beta   90.00
_cell.angle_gamma   90.00
#
_symmetry.space_group_name_H-M   'P 1'
#
loop_
_entity.id
_entity.type
_entity.pdbx_description
1 polymer ?
#
loop_
_entity_poly.entity_id
_entity_poly.type
_entity_poly.pdbx_seq_one_letter_code
_entity_poly.pdbx_strand_id
1 'polypeptide(L)'
;MTRKPRVKGGEKNTKSGQKWSREELGDVLDLYISDPELKIHESNEIIQKLAVRLNRTTRSVEAQLLMFRSLDRMGFYGYKNMNKLCRELWKEYINKTMI
;
A
#
# COMPACT_ATOMS: atom_id res chain seq x y z
N MET A 1 -9.27 18.25 -12.36
CA MET A 1 -8.21 17.69 -11.49
C MET A 1 -6.86 18.00 -12.10
N THR A 2 -6.07 18.87 -11.47
CA THR A 2 -4.74 19.27 -11.94
C THR A 2 -3.78 18.08 -11.82
N ARG A 3 -3.23 17.58 -12.93
CA ARG A 3 -2.20 16.54 -12.89
C ARG A 3 -0.98 17.08 -12.14
N LYS A 4 -0.67 16.51 -10.97
CA LYS A 4 0.57 16.84 -10.25
C LYS A 4 1.78 16.49 -11.13
N PRO A 5 2.78 17.36 -11.24
CA PRO A 5 3.98 17.08 -12.04
C PRO A 5 4.71 15.86 -11.47
N ARG A 6 5.18 14.96 -12.34
CA ARG A 6 5.95 13.78 -11.92
C ARG A 6 7.32 14.22 -11.41
N VAL A 7 7.54 14.14 -10.11
CA VAL A 7 8.87 14.38 -9.50
C VAL A 7 9.74 13.14 -9.68
N LYS A 8 10.91 13.30 -10.32
CA LYS A 8 11.89 12.22 -10.50
C LYS A 8 12.36 11.73 -9.13
N GLY A 9 12.15 10.43 -8.83
CA GLY A 9 12.42 9.84 -7.52
C GLY A 9 11.24 9.90 -6.53
N GLY A 10 10.09 10.44 -6.96
CA GLY A 10 8.90 10.60 -6.13
C GLY A 10 8.94 11.85 -5.25
N GLU A 11 7.77 12.35 -4.87
CA GLU A 11 7.67 13.34 -3.80
C GLU A 11 8.29 12.74 -2.52
N LYS A 12 9.11 13.53 -1.81
CA LYS A 12 9.64 13.17 -0.50
C LYS A 12 8.89 13.92 0.57
N ASN A 13 8.69 13.27 1.70
CA ASN A 13 8.14 13.85 2.92
C ASN A 13 8.97 13.41 4.13
N THR A 14 8.59 13.85 5.34
CA THR A 14 9.32 13.55 6.59
C THR A 14 9.45 12.04 6.86
N LYS A 15 8.52 11.23 6.34
CA LYS A 15 8.49 9.78 6.47
C LYS A 15 9.23 9.03 5.34
N SER A 16 9.84 9.73 4.39
CA SER A 16 10.59 9.09 3.31
C SER A 16 11.86 8.42 3.85
N GLY A 17 12.06 7.14 3.51
CA GLY A 17 13.16 6.34 4.05
C GLY A 17 12.93 5.79 5.46
N GLN A 18 11.84 6.18 6.15
CA GLN A 18 11.48 5.60 7.44
C GLN A 18 10.80 4.24 7.26
N LYS A 19 11.09 3.29 8.17
CA LYS A 19 10.42 1.99 8.21
C LYS A 19 8.91 2.16 8.41
N TRP A 20 8.15 1.23 7.86
CA TRP A 20 6.70 1.15 8.06
C TRP A 20 6.40 0.45 9.40
N SER A 21 5.43 0.98 10.15
CA SER A 21 4.90 0.31 11.33
C SER A 21 3.84 -0.74 10.96
N ARG A 22 3.50 -1.60 11.92
CA ARG A 22 2.46 -2.63 11.72
C ARG A 22 1.09 -2.00 11.56
N GLU A 23 0.82 -0.95 12.32
CA GLU A 23 -0.43 -0.18 12.29
C GLU A 23 -0.60 0.53 10.94
N GLU A 24 0.46 1.20 10.45
CA GLU A 24 0.43 1.86 9.14
C GLU A 24 0.13 0.86 8.01
N LEU A 25 0.73 -0.34 8.05
CA LEU A 25 0.48 -1.38 7.04
C LEU A 25 -0.86 -2.09 7.25
N GLY A 26 -1.36 -2.17 8.48
CA GLY A 26 -2.70 -2.63 8.79
C GLY A 26 -3.74 -1.75 8.12
N ASP A 27 -3.62 -0.42 8.28
CA ASP A 27 -4.49 0.55 7.61
C ASP A 27 -4.49 0.42 6.08
N VAL A 28 -3.33 0.09 5.48
CA VAL A 28 -3.20 -0.14 4.04
C VAL A 28 -3.85 -1.47 3.63
N LEU A 29 -3.67 -2.52 4.43
CA LEU A 29 -4.27 -3.83 4.20
C LEU A 29 -5.80 -3.75 4.30
N ASP A 30 -6.32 -3.05 5.31
CA ASP A 30 -7.75 -2.85 5.51
C ASP A 30 -8.38 -2.16 4.30
N LEU A 31 -7.72 -1.12 3.77
CA LEU A 31 -8.15 -0.48 2.53
C LEU A 31 -8.18 -1.49 1.37
N TYR A 32 -7.12 -2.29 1.19
CA TYR A 32 -7.04 -3.29 0.11
C TYR A 32 -8.17 -4.32 0.18
N ILE A 33 -8.51 -4.81 1.37
CA ILE A 33 -9.57 -5.81 1.56
C ILE A 33 -10.96 -5.18 1.41
N SER A 34 -11.15 -3.96 1.91
CA SER A 34 -12.46 -3.29 1.91
C SER A 34 -12.96 -2.91 0.52
N ASP A 35 -12.06 -2.77 -0.47
CA ASP A 35 -12.39 -2.40 -1.84
C ASP A 35 -11.67 -3.31 -2.86
N PRO A 36 -12.27 -4.46 -3.23
CA PRO A 36 -11.70 -5.38 -4.21
C PRO A 36 -11.52 -4.77 -5.61
N GLU A 37 -12.30 -3.74 -5.96
CA GLU A 37 -12.25 -3.05 -7.25
C GLU A 37 -11.30 -1.84 -7.23
N LEU A 38 -10.60 -1.61 -6.11
CA LEU A 38 -9.73 -0.46 -5.91
C LEU A 38 -8.72 -0.33 -7.06
N LYS A 39 -8.85 0.77 -7.81
CA LYS A 39 -7.86 1.16 -8.81
C LYS A 39 -6.63 1.72 -8.12
N ILE A 40 -5.64 0.87 -7.88
CA ILE A 40 -4.33 1.24 -7.31
C ILE A 40 -3.57 2.12 -8.30
N HIS A 41 -3.65 3.44 -8.10
CA HIS A 41 -2.95 4.44 -8.89
C HIS A 41 -2.83 5.75 -8.07
N GLU A 42 -1.75 6.51 -8.27
CA GLU A 42 -1.49 7.77 -7.54
C GLU A 42 -2.61 8.83 -7.66
N SER A 43 -3.44 8.75 -8.69
CA SER A 43 -4.58 9.66 -8.89
C SER A 43 -5.83 9.28 -8.10
N ASN A 44 -5.87 8.11 -7.46
CA ASN A 44 -7.03 7.67 -6.70
C ASN A 44 -7.15 8.49 -5.41
N GLU A 45 -8.30 9.15 -5.21
CA GLU A 45 -8.53 10.02 -4.05
C GLU A 45 -8.51 9.28 -2.71
N ILE A 46 -8.95 8.02 -2.68
CA ILE A 46 -8.96 7.20 -1.46
C ILE A 46 -7.51 6.94 -1.01
N ILE A 47 -6.63 6.61 -1.96
CA ILE A 47 -5.20 6.40 -1.69
C ILE A 47 -4.53 7.72 -1.25
N GLN A 48 -4.90 8.84 -1.86
CA GLN A 48 -4.39 10.16 -1.45
C GLN A 48 -4.83 10.52 -0.03
N LYS A 49 -6.10 10.29 0.33
CA LYS A 49 -6.62 10.53 1.69
C LYS A 49 -5.90 9.65 2.71
N LEU A 50 -5.70 8.37 2.40
CA LEU A 50 -4.94 7.46 3.25
C LEU A 50 -3.49 7.93 3.43
N ALA A 51 -2.84 8.35 2.36
CA ALA A 51 -1.47 8.86 2.42
C ALA A 51 -1.34 10.09 3.33
N VAL A 52 -2.28 11.03 3.25
CA VAL A 52 -2.34 12.19 4.15
C VAL A 52 -2.50 11.74 5.61
N ARG A 53 -3.44 10.81 5.88
CA ARG A 53 -3.68 10.28 7.24
C ARG A 53 -2.44 9.62 7.84
N LEU A 54 -1.71 8.84 7.04
CA LEU A 54 -0.48 8.15 7.47
C LEU A 54 0.75 9.06 7.47
N ASN A 55 0.62 10.31 7.03
CA ASN A 55 1.75 11.21 6.77
C ASN A 55 2.81 10.57 5.83
N ARG A 56 2.36 9.78 4.86
CA ARG A 56 3.17 9.11 3.83
C ARG A 56 2.86 9.74 2.46
N THR A 57 3.65 9.39 1.45
CA THR A 57 3.40 9.85 0.08
C THR A 57 2.46 8.89 -0.61
N THR A 58 1.61 9.39 -1.51
CA THR A 58 0.63 8.55 -2.24
C THR A 58 1.30 7.39 -2.96
N ARG A 59 2.45 7.64 -3.61
CA ARG A 59 3.22 6.59 -4.30
C ARG A 59 3.76 5.53 -3.33
N SER A 60 4.10 5.92 -2.09
CA SER A 60 4.58 4.98 -1.08
C SER A 60 3.46 4.06 -0.60
N VAL A 61 2.26 4.62 -0.37
CA VAL A 61 1.04 3.85 -0.07
C VAL A 61 0.65 2.94 -1.24
N GLU A 62 0.66 3.47 -2.47
CA GLU A 62 0.41 2.71 -3.70
C GLU A 62 1.34 1.49 -3.80
N ALA A 63 2.63 1.66 -3.51
CA ALA A 63 3.59 0.56 -3.51
C ALA A 63 3.23 -0.53 -2.47
N GLN A 64 2.76 -0.16 -1.28
CA GLN A 64 2.32 -1.15 -0.28
C GLN A 64 1.02 -1.86 -0.73
N LEU A 65 0.07 -1.16 -1.35
CA LEU A 65 -1.13 -1.79 -1.91
C LEU A 65 -0.77 -2.79 -3.02
N LEU A 66 0.20 -2.47 -3.88
CA LEU A 66 0.68 -3.39 -4.92
C LEU A 66 1.37 -4.63 -4.32
N MET A 67 2.01 -4.52 -3.16
CA MET A 67 2.54 -5.67 -2.43
C MET A 67 1.42 -6.61 -1.98
N PHE A 68 0.35 -6.09 -1.37
CA PHE A 68 -0.79 -6.92 -0.97
C PHE A 68 -1.49 -7.55 -2.17
N ARG A 69 -1.70 -6.80 -3.27
CA ARG A 69 -2.20 -7.35 -4.53
C ARG A 69 -1.33 -8.49 -5.06
N SER A 70 -0.01 -8.37 -4.94
CA SER A 70 0.91 -9.43 -5.35
C SER A 70 0.75 -10.67 -4.48
N LEU A 71 0.52 -10.53 -3.18
CA LEU A 71 0.34 -11.67 -2.25
C LEU A 71 -1.00 -12.37 -2.47
N ASP A 72 -2.06 -11.59 -2.68
CA ASP A 72 -3.39 -12.08 -3.00
C ASP A 72 -3.42 -12.91 -4.30
N ARG A 73 -2.72 -12.43 -5.33
CA ARG A 73 -2.55 -13.16 -6.60
C ARG A 73 -1.46 -14.22 -6.56
N MET A 74 -1.23 -14.85 -5.40
CA MET A 74 -0.28 -15.95 -5.19
C MET A 74 1.16 -15.68 -5.68
N GLY A 75 1.61 -14.42 -5.68
CA GLY A 75 2.96 -14.06 -6.14
C GLY A 75 3.15 -14.02 -7.65
N PHE A 76 2.10 -14.16 -8.47
CA PHE A 76 2.17 -14.01 -9.94
C PHE A 76 2.38 -12.55 -10.40
N TYR A 77 2.59 -11.61 -9.48
CA TYR A 77 2.94 -10.23 -9.75
C TYR A 77 4.41 -10.01 -9.40
N GLY A 78 5.18 -9.43 -10.32
CA GLY A 78 6.65 -9.33 -10.28
C GLY A 78 7.23 -8.36 -9.23
N TYR A 79 6.69 -8.34 -8.01
CA TYR A 79 7.20 -7.49 -6.94
C TYR A 79 8.35 -8.17 -6.19
N LYS A 80 9.59 -7.89 -6.61
CA LYS A 80 10.80 -8.58 -6.11
C LYS A 80 11.18 -8.21 -4.66
N ASN A 81 10.84 -7.00 -4.20
CA ASN A 81 11.27 -6.46 -2.90
C ASN A 81 10.14 -6.38 -1.87
N MET A 82 9.48 -7.51 -1.61
CA MET A 82 8.35 -7.60 -0.68
C MET A 82 8.76 -7.27 0.76
N ASN A 83 8.01 -6.39 1.42
CA ASN A 83 8.19 -6.11 2.85
C ASN A 83 7.80 -7.34 3.69
N LYS A 84 8.67 -7.75 4.63
CA LYS A 84 8.40 -8.87 5.56
C LYS A 84 7.09 -8.66 6.32
N LEU A 85 6.82 -7.42 6.76
CA LEU A 85 5.64 -7.11 7.55
C LEU A 85 4.34 -7.23 6.74
N CYS A 86 4.36 -6.92 5.44
CA CYS A 86 3.21 -7.17 4.55
C CYS A 86 2.89 -8.67 4.44
N ARG A 87 3.91 -9.54 4.38
CA ARG A 87 3.69 -11.00 4.35
C ARG A 87 3.07 -11.51 5.64
N GLU A 88 3.56 -11.02 6.77
CA GLU A 88 3.04 -11.39 8.10
C GLU A 88 1.57 -10.99 8.24
N LEU A 89 1.24 -9.73 7.92
CA LEU A 89 -0.13 -9.22 7.99
C LEU A 89 -1.07 -9.96 7.03
N TRP A 90 -0.63 -10.25 5.80
CA TRP A 90 -1.42 -11.01 4.85
C TRP A 90 -1.69 -12.44 5.33
N LYS A 91 -0.66 -13.12 5.87
CA LYS A 91 -0.81 -14.46 6.46
C LYS A 91 -1.79 -14.45 7.63
N GLU A 92 -1.72 -13.45 8.51
CA GLU A 92 -2.66 -13.28 9.62
C GLU A 92 -4.10 -13.08 9.12
N TYR A 93 -4.29 -12.26 8.09
CA TYR A 93 -5.61 -12.07 7.47
C TYR A 93 -6.19 -13.36 6.90
N ILE A 94 -5.41 -14.10 6.11
CA ILE A 94 -5.83 -15.39 5.56
C ILE A 94 -6.19 -16.37 6.67
N ASN A 95 -5.33 -16.51 7.68
CA ASN A 95 -5.56 -17.44 8.79
C ASN A 95 -6.83 -17.12 9.59
N LYS A 96 -7.20 -15.84 9.71
CA LYS A 96 -8.44 -15.43 10.39
C LYS A 96 -9.68 -15.67 9.53
N THR A 97 -9.55 -15.56 8.21
CA THR A 97 -10.68 -15.61 7.26
C THR A 97 -10.99 -17.04 6.79
N MET A 98 -10.03 -17.96 6.90
CA MET A 98 -10.16 -19.38 6.54
C MET A 98 -10.59 -20.29 7.72
N ILE A 99 -11.09 -19.70 8.81
CA ILE A 99 -11.76 -20.39 9.92
C ILE A 99 -13.25 -20.09 9.82
#